data_AF-A0A970NIT2-F1
#
_entry.id   AF-A0A970NIT2-F1
#
_cell.length_a   1.000
_cell.length_b   1.000
_cell.length_c   1.000
_cell.angle_alpha   90.00
_cell.angle_beta   90.00
_cell.angle_gamma   90.00
#
_symmetry.space_group_name_H-M   'P 1'
#
loop_
_entity.id
_entity.type
_entity.pdbx_description
1 polymer ?
#
loop_
_entity_poly.entity_id
_entity_poly.type
_entity_poly.pdbx_seq_one_letter_code
_entity_poly.pdbx_strand_id
1 'polypeptide(L)'
;MRRSLFHVSLALSVALLCVAAAAQQPETGDPAESRKPVPPPPEVVEQLHDVRPPVAFEPTWRPIDYAVAIGGALILAAAALLAWRARRAAAPEPPAAPPSPPPHIAALDALDALRARRLYESGSEGHLMLAQGLPAILKAYLDAIQRAQFTYWTTWETHGRLAGQVPHRLAEEATWLLIECDRVKFAGQSGFADDPIDRAEAVIRGLVRWQQEEAGP
;
A
#
# COMPACT_ATOMS: atom_id res chain seq x y z
N MET A 1 20.90 -3.14 23.43
CA MET A 1 21.58 -2.43 22.32
C MET A 1 20.77 -2.65 21.04
N ARG A 2 20.81 -1.67 20.12
CA ARG A 2 20.11 -1.53 18.83
C ARG A 2 18.76 -0.80 18.88
N ARG A 3 18.87 0.53 18.78
CA ARG A 3 17.80 1.45 18.38
C ARG A 3 17.72 1.51 16.85
N SER A 4 16.48 1.43 16.38
CA SER A 4 16.01 1.71 15.02
C SER A 4 16.31 3.15 14.61
N LEU A 5 16.83 3.33 13.41
CA LEU A 5 16.91 4.61 12.69
C LEU A 5 16.37 4.38 11.27
N PHE A 6 15.06 4.47 11.13
CA PHE A 6 14.42 4.84 9.86
C PHE A 6 14.33 6.37 9.85
N HIS A 7 15.07 7.03 8.97
CA HIS A 7 14.78 8.40 8.57
C HIS A 7 14.61 8.44 7.06
N VAL A 8 13.37 8.76 6.71
CA VAL A 8 12.88 9.28 5.44
C VAL A 8 13.77 10.47 5.02
N SER A 9 14.37 10.41 3.83
CA SER A 9 14.99 11.59 3.21
C SER A 9 14.34 11.82 1.84
N LEU A 10 13.42 12.78 1.88
CA LEU A 10 12.69 13.37 0.79
C LEU A 10 13.64 14.26 -0.05
N ALA A 11 13.37 14.27 -1.35
CA ALA A 11 14.00 15.01 -2.43
C ALA A 11 14.41 16.47 -2.11
N LEU A 12 15.64 16.84 -2.47
CA LEU A 12 16.01 18.15 -3.01
C LEU A 12 17.48 18.13 -3.46
N SER A 13 17.77 18.34 -4.75
CA SER A 13 19.06 18.88 -5.24
C SER A 13 18.94 19.21 -6.72
N VAL A 14 18.58 20.46 -7.00
CA VAL A 14 18.75 21.14 -8.29
C VAL A 14 20.03 21.98 -8.19
N ALA A 15 20.81 22.01 -9.28
CA ALA A 15 21.89 22.93 -9.65
C ALA A 15 23.33 22.36 -9.66
N LEU A 16 23.87 22.14 -10.88
CA LEU A 16 25.09 22.75 -11.46
C LEU A 16 25.43 22.01 -12.78
N LEU A 17 25.18 22.57 -13.95
CA LEU A 17 26.04 23.45 -14.77
C LEU A 17 27.41 22.82 -15.15
N CYS A 18 27.55 22.39 -16.42
CA CYS A 18 28.82 22.40 -17.15
C CYS A 18 28.55 22.55 -18.66
N VAL A 19 29.25 23.50 -19.25
CA VAL A 19 29.17 24.04 -20.61
C VAL A 19 30.19 23.35 -21.51
N ALA A 20 29.79 22.99 -22.74
CA ALA A 20 30.59 22.93 -23.98
C ALA A 20 29.77 22.15 -25.04
N ALA A 21 29.82 22.35 -26.35
CA ALA A 21 30.22 23.40 -27.27
C ALA A 21 29.90 22.83 -28.67
N ALA A 22 29.43 23.66 -29.62
CA ALA A 22 29.35 23.41 -31.07
C ALA A 22 28.34 22.31 -31.52
N ALA A 23 27.59 22.43 -32.61
CA ALA A 23 27.64 23.33 -33.75
C ALA A 23 26.22 23.49 -34.34
N GLN A 24 25.81 24.73 -34.60
CA GLN A 24 24.62 25.05 -35.39
C GLN A 24 25.09 25.78 -36.64
N GLN A 25 24.80 25.23 -37.82
CA GLN A 25 24.73 26.00 -39.06
C GLN A 25 23.39 25.68 -39.74
N PRO A 26 22.60 26.70 -40.08
CA PRO A 26 21.79 26.66 -41.28
C PRO A 26 22.35 27.68 -42.29
N GLU A 27 22.98 27.15 -43.32
CA GLU A 27 23.23 27.83 -44.58
C GLU A 27 21.96 27.72 -45.43
N THR A 28 21.23 28.82 -45.61
CA THR A 28 20.56 29.12 -46.88
C THR A 28 20.30 30.62 -46.90
N GLY A 29 21.16 31.33 -47.63
CA GLY A 29 20.91 32.71 -48.02
C GLY A 29 19.79 32.78 -49.05
N ASP A 30 19.07 33.89 -49.02
CA ASP A 30 18.41 34.47 -50.19
C ASP A 30 18.96 35.91 -50.32
N PRO A 31 19.53 36.30 -51.48
CA PRO A 31 20.23 37.56 -51.61
C PRO A 31 19.29 38.68 -52.05
N ALA A 32 19.65 39.90 -51.65
CA ALA A 32 19.10 41.18 -52.10
C ALA A 32 17.90 41.72 -51.32
N GLU A 33 18.17 42.37 -50.18
CA GLU A 33 17.51 43.65 -49.93
C GLU A 33 18.37 44.63 -49.12
N SER A 34 18.82 45.68 -49.81
CA SER A 34 19.03 47.04 -49.30
C SER A 34 20.08 47.29 -48.19
N ARG A 35 21.34 47.52 -48.60
CA ARG A 35 22.31 48.30 -47.82
C ARG A 35 22.09 49.80 -48.06
N LYS A 36 21.73 50.55 -47.02
CA LYS A 36 22.01 52.00 -46.92
C LYS A 36 22.90 52.26 -45.69
N PRO A 37 23.98 53.06 -45.80
CA PRO A 37 24.90 53.29 -44.68
C PRO A 37 24.33 54.31 -43.68
N VAL A 38 24.43 54.01 -42.38
CA VAL A 38 24.05 54.89 -41.27
C VAL A 38 25.28 55.73 -40.85
N PRO A 39 25.18 57.06 -40.72
CA PRO A 39 26.28 57.92 -40.26
C PRO A 39 26.53 57.78 -38.74
N PRO A 40 27.75 58.08 -38.24
CA PRO A 40 28.11 57.83 -36.84
C PRO A 40 27.34 58.74 -35.84
N PRO A 41 27.08 58.27 -34.60
CA PRO A 41 26.27 59.02 -33.63
C PRO A 41 27.03 60.23 -33.04
N PRO A 42 26.34 61.35 -32.76
CA PRO A 42 26.90 62.50 -32.04
C PRO A 42 27.02 62.27 -30.52
N GLU A 43 27.87 63.10 -29.91
CA GLU A 43 28.46 63.06 -28.57
C GLU A 43 27.50 62.82 -27.39
N VAL A 44 27.98 62.02 -26.42
CA VAL A 44 27.30 61.69 -25.16
C VAL A 44 27.52 62.79 -24.12
N VAL A 45 26.52 63.65 -23.98
CA VAL A 45 26.22 64.43 -22.77
C VAL A 45 24.71 64.67 -22.89
N GLU A 46 23.82 64.34 -21.96
CA GLU A 46 23.84 64.61 -20.53
C GLU A 46 22.49 64.09 -19.99
N GLN A 47 22.49 63.19 -18.99
CA GLN A 47 21.31 63.00 -18.13
C GLN A 47 21.73 62.25 -16.86
N LEU A 48 22.38 62.98 -15.94
CA LEU A 48 22.54 62.49 -14.58
C LEU A 48 21.14 62.43 -13.94
N HIS A 49 20.73 61.22 -13.56
CA HIS A 49 19.45 60.99 -12.92
C HIS A 49 19.49 61.52 -11.48
N ASP A 50 18.52 62.36 -11.12
CA ASP A 50 18.42 62.96 -9.79
C ASP A 50 18.22 61.87 -8.72
N VAL A 51 19.14 61.79 -7.76
CA VAL A 51 19.14 60.78 -6.71
C VAL A 51 18.18 61.23 -5.62
N ARG A 52 17.03 60.54 -5.50
CA ARG A 52 16.02 60.83 -4.48
C ARG A 52 16.65 60.88 -3.08
N PRO A 53 16.31 61.87 -2.23
CA PRO A 53 16.85 61.97 -0.88
C PRO A 53 16.45 60.76 -0.01
N PRO A 54 17.27 60.39 0.98
CA PRO A 54 16.98 59.26 1.86
C PRO A 54 15.67 59.49 2.61
N VAL A 55 14.75 58.54 2.45
CA VAL A 55 13.46 58.56 3.15
C VAL A 55 13.70 58.12 4.59
N ALA A 56 13.30 58.95 5.56
CA ALA A 56 13.41 58.60 6.97
C ALA A 56 12.52 57.37 7.27
N PHE A 57 13.14 56.30 7.75
CA PHE A 57 12.43 55.09 8.16
C PHE A 57 12.10 55.22 9.65
N GLU A 58 10.82 55.32 9.98
CA GLU A 58 10.39 55.24 11.39
C GLU A 58 10.34 53.76 11.82
N PRO A 59 11.19 53.32 12.76
CA PRO A 59 11.19 51.93 13.20
C PRO A 59 9.84 51.57 13.82
N THR A 60 9.10 50.68 13.16
CA THR A 60 7.82 50.17 13.67
C THR A 60 8.04 48.82 14.34
N TRP A 61 7.65 48.68 15.61
CA TRP A 61 7.82 47.44 16.40
C TRP A 61 6.79 46.34 16.08
N ARG A 62 5.72 46.68 15.34
CA ARG A 62 4.62 45.76 14.99
C ARG A 62 5.05 44.40 14.41
N PRO A 63 6.08 44.29 13.53
CA PRO A 63 6.52 42.99 13.02
C PRO A 63 7.04 42.06 14.12
N ILE A 64 7.64 42.63 15.17
CA ILE A 64 8.16 41.87 16.32
C ILE A 64 7.00 41.38 17.17
N ASP A 65 5.98 42.21 17.40
CA ASP A 65 4.77 41.81 18.12
C ASP A 65 4.06 40.63 17.43
N TYR A 66 3.93 40.68 16.09
CA TYR A 66 3.38 39.56 15.32
C TYR A 66 4.24 38.31 15.39
N ALA A 67 5.56 38.45 15.30
CA ALA A 67 6.49 37.32 15.42
C ALA A 67 6.38 36.64 16.79
N VAL A 68 6.28 37.43 17.87
CA VAL A 68 6.10 36.92 19.25
C VAL A 68 4.74 36.23 19.39
N ALA A 69 3.67 36.83 18.88
CA ALA A 69 2.33 36.25 18.94
C ALA A 69 2.25 34.91 18.19
N ILE A 70 2.80 34.84 16.98
CA ILE A 70 2.83 33.62 16.16
C ILE A 70 3.71 32.56 16.85
N GLY A 71 4.90 32.95 17.33
CA GLY A 71 5.79 32.04 18.05
C GLY A 71 5.14 31.45 19.30
N GLY A 72 4.49 32.30 20.11
CA GLY A 72 3.75 31.87 21.29
C GLY A 72 2.60 30.90 20.95
N ALA A 73 1.83 31.19 19.91
CA ALA A 73 0.75 30.33 19.44
C ALA A 73 1.25 28.94 18.99
N LEU A 74 2.38 28.89 18.25
CA LEU A 74 2.98 27.63 17.80
C LEU A 74 3.50 26.79 18.98
N ILE A 75 4.13 27.43 19.98
CA ILE A 75 4.60 26.74 21.18
C ILE A 75 3.42 26.13 21.96
N LEU A 76 2.33 26.89 22.15
CA LEU A 76 1.13 26.41 22.82
C LEU A 76 0.46 25.25 22.05
N ALA A 77 0.38 25.35 20.72
CA ALA A 77 -0.16 24.28 19.89
C ALA A 77 0.69 23.00 19.98
N ALA A 78 2.02 23.13 19.95
CA ALA A 78 2.92 22.00 20.12
C ALA A 78 2.78 21.37 21.52
N ALA A 79 2.71 22.17 22.57
CA ALA A 79 2.50 21.69 23.94
C ALA A 79 1.16 20.96 24.10
N ALA A 80 0.08 21.51 23.54
CA ALA A 80 -1.25 20.87 23.55
C ALA A 80 -1.24 19.54 22.78
N LEU A 81 -0.58 19.49 21.62
CA LEU A 81 -0.43 18.26 20.85
C LEU A 81 0.35 17.19 21.62
N LEU A 82 1.47 17.57 22.25
CA LEU A 82 2.27 16.65 23.05
C LEU A 82 1.50 16.14 24.28
N ALA A 83 0.78 17.02 24.98
CA ALA A 83 -0.07 16.63 26.09
C ALA A 83 -1.19 15.68 25.64
N TRP A 84 -1.82 15.94 24.50
CA TRP A 84 -2.84 15.05 23.93
C TRP A 84 -2.25 13.69 23.56
N ARG A 85 -1.07 13.63 22.95
CA ARG A 85 -0.37 12.37 22.65
C ARG A 85 0.02 11.62 23.93
N ALA A 86 0.52 12.32 24.94
CA ALA A 86 0.87 11.71 26.22
C ALA A 86 -0.36 11.13 26.93
N ARG A 87 -1.51 11.84 26.89
CA ARG A 87 -2.78 11.34 27.44
C ARG A 87 -3.30 10.12 26.69
N ARG A 88 -3.10 10.04 25.37
CA ARG A 88 -3.43 8.85 24.57
C ARG A 88 -2.48 7.68 24.83
N ALA A 89 -1.20 7.95 25.05
CA ALA A 89 -0.23 6.92 25.41
C ALA A 89 -0.43 6.39 26.83
N ALA A 90 -0.96 7.22 27.73
CA ALA A 90 -1.33 6.85 29.10
C ALA A 90 -2.73 6.21 29.20
N ALA A 91 -3.39 5.92 28.08
CA ALA A 91 -4.59 5.10 28.10
C ALA A 91 -4.24 3.73 28.70
N PRO A 92 -5.04 3.21 29.66
CA PRO A 92 -4.82 1.87 30.20
C PRO A 92 -4.73 0.86 29.04
N GLU A 93 -3.68 0.05 29.05
CA GLU A 93 -3.54 -1.02 28.07
C GLU A 93 -4.79 -1.90 28.15
N PRO A 94 -5.54 -2.08 27.05
CA PRO A 94 -6.72 -2.93 27.07
C PRO A 94 -6.29 -4.32 27.55
N PRO A 95 -7.13 -5.01 28.34
CA PRO A 95 -6.81 -6.35 28.81
C PRO A 95 -6.37 -7.21 27.63
N ALA A 96 -5.28 -7.95 27.80
CA ALA A 96 -4.72 -8.78 26.75
C ALA A 96 -5.84 -9.63 26.14
N ALA A 97 -6.03 -9.51 24.82
CA ALA A 97 -7.02 -10.31 24.12
C ALA A 97 -6.73 -11.80 24.41
N PRO A 98 -7.77 -12.63 24.57
CA PRO A 98 -7.55 -14.06 24.73
C PRO A 98 -6.71 -14.57 23.55
N PRO A 99 -5.83 -15.56 23.79
CA PRO A 99 -5.00 -16.10 22.72
C PRO A 99 -5.91 -16.57 21.58
N SER A 100 -5.59 -16.12 20.37
CA SER A 100 -6.35 -16.56 19.19
C SER A 100 -6.25 -18.09 19.09
N PRO A 101 -7.38 -18.76 18.78
CA PRO A 101 -7.37 -20.21 18.65
C PRO A 101 -6.37 -20.64 17.56
N PRO A 102 -5.82 -21.86 17.66
CA PRO A 102 -4.98 -22.40 16.60
C PRO A 102 -5.68 -22.31 15.24
N PRO A 103 -4.97 -22.01 14.14
CA PRO A 103 -5.58 -21.78 12.84
C PRO A 103 -6.49 -22.92 12.35
N HIS A 104 -6.13 -24.17 12.63
CA HIS A 104 -6.92 -25.32 12.24
C HIS A 104 -8.23 -25.42 13.04
N ILE A 105 -8.25 -25.04 14.32
CA ILE A 105 -9.48 -25.00 15.12
C ILE A 105 -10.42 -23.94 14.55
N ALA A 106 -9.91 -22.73 14.30
CA ALA A 106 -10.69 -21.66 13.71
C ALA A 106 -11.29 -22.04 12.35
N ALA A 107 -10.54 -22.75 11.52
CA ALA A 107 -11.00 -23.20 10.20
C ALA A 107 -12.06 -24.31 10.31
N LEU A 108 -11.87 -25.28 11.21
CA LEU A 108 -12.84 -26.35 11.46
C LEU A 108 -14.14 -25.79 12.05
N ASP A 109 -14.06 -24.88 13.02
CA ASP A 109 -15.24 -24.20 13.58
C ASP A 109 -16.00 -23.42 12.49
N ALA A 110 -15.28 -22.79 11.55
CA ALA A 110 -15.90 -22.10 10.42
C ALA A 110 -16.58 -23.07 9.44
N LEU A 111 -16.01 -24.26 9.21
CA LEU A 111 -16.65 -25.31 8.42
C LEU A 111 -17.90 -25.85 9.11
N ASP A 112 -17.86 -26.06 10.43
CA ASP A 112 -19.03 -26.49 11.20
C ASP A 112 -20.14 -25.44 11.20
N ALA A 113 -19.78 -24.16 11.32
CA ALA A 113 -20.74 -23.07 11.17
C ALA A 113 -21.35 -23.00 9.76
N LEU A 114 -20.60 -23.36 8.72
CA LEU A 114 -21.09 -23.43 7.35
C LEU A 114 -22.02 -24.65 7.16
N ARG A 115 -21.65 -25.80 7.72
CA ARG A 115 -22.44 -27.04 7.74
C ARG A 115 -23.78 -26.86 8.44
N ALA A 116 -23.79 -26.19 9.59
CA ALA A 116 -24.99 -25.93 10.39
C ALA A 116 -26.07 -25.13 9.65
N ARG A 117 -25.68 -24.35 8.63
CA ARG A 117 -26.62 -23.58 7.79
C ARG A 117 -27.40 -24.44 6.80
N ARG A 118 -27.02 -25.72 6.61
CA ARG A 118 -27.66 -26.66 5.68
C ARG A 118 -27.86 -26.09 4.28
N LEU A 119 -26.89 -25.29 3.81
CA LEU A 119 -26.98 -24.57 2.54
C LEU A 119 -27.17 -25.54 1.36
N TYR A 120 -26.61 -26.75 1.43
CA TYR A 120 -26.80 -27.75 0.38
C TYR A 120 -28.27 -28.11 0.15
N GLU A 121 -29.10 -28.12 1.20
CA GLU A 121 -30.53 -28.43 1.12
C GLU A 121 -31.35 -27.30 0.47
N SER A 122 -30.80 -26.07 0.43
CA SER A 122 -31.49 -24.88 -0.11
C SER A 122 -31.37 -24.72 -1.63
N GLY A 123 -30.79 -25.70 -2.33
CA GLY A 123 -30.68 -25.71 -3.79
C GLY A 123 -29.58 -24.80 -4.33
N SER A 124 -29.78 -24.24 -5.52
CA SER A 124 -28.74 -23.54 -6.29
C SER A 124 -28.17 -22.31 -5.57
N GLU A 125 -29.00 -21.54 -4.87
CA GLU A 125 -28.56 -20.38 -4.08
C GLU A 125 -27.65 -20.81 -2.94
N GLY A 126 -28.01 -21.88 -2.23
CA GLY A 126 -27.17 -22.45 -1.19
C GLY A 126 -25.85 -23.01 -1.68
N HIS A 127 -25.85 -23.69 -2.84
CA HIS A 127 -24.61 -24.14 -3.48
C HIS A 127 -23.70 -22.97 -3.84
N LEU A 128 -24.27 -21.84 -4.31
CA LEU A 128 -23.51 -20.62 -4.56
C LEU A 128 -22.91 -20.05 -3.28
N MET A 129 -23.68 -20.00 -2.18
CA MET A 129 -23.19 -19.55 -0.88
C MET A 129 -22.07 -20.45 -0.32
N LEU A 130 -22.19 -21.77 -0.50
CA LEU A 130 -21.13 -22.73 -0.15
C LEU A 130 -19.88 -22.47 -0.98
N ALA A 131 -20.04 -22.32 -2.30
CA ALA A 131 -18.94 -22.05 -3.20
C ALA A 131 -18.22 -20.74 -2.83
N GLN A 132 -18.94 -19.72 -2.34
CA GLN A 132 -18.34 -18.47 -1.85
C GLN A 132 -17.63 -18.64 -0.51
N GLY A 133 -18.24 -19.34 0.44
CA GLY A 133 -17.71 -19.50 1.80
C GLY A 133 -16.49 -20.43 1.90
N LEU A 134 -16.51 -21.57 1.21
CA LEU A 134 -15.47 -22.59 1.33
C LEU A 134 -14.06 -22.10 0.94
N PRO A 135 -13.87 -21.42 -0.22
CA PRO A 135 -12.58 -20.85 -0.59
C PRO A 135 -12.07 -19.83 0.42
N ALA A 136 -12.97 -19.04 1.02
CA ALA A 136 -12.57 -18.05 2.03
C ALA A 136 -12.00 -18.73 3.27
N ILE A 137 -12.65 -19.79 3.76
CA ILE A 137 -12.19 -20.56 4.92
C ILE A 137 -10.86 -21.25 4.61
N LEU A 138 -10.78 -21.94 3.46
CA LEU A 138 -9.58 -22.68 3.07
C LEU A 138 -8.39 -21.74 2.87
N LYS A 139 -8.58 -20.61 2.18
CA LYS A 139 -7.50 -19.63 1.96
C LYS A 139 -7.06 -18.94 3.24
N ALA A 140 -8.00 -18.60 4.14
CA ALA A 140 -7.65 -18.05 5.45
C ALA A 140 -6.82 -19.03 6.29
N TYR A 141 -7.15 -20.32 6.23
CA TYR A 141 -6.34 -21.36 6.88
C TYR A 141 -4.94 -21.43 6.27
N LEU A 142 -4.83 -21.50 4.95
CA LEU A 142 -3.55 -21.54 4.24
C LEU A 142 -2.68 -20.30 4.52
N ASP A 143 -3.28 -19.12 4.61
CA ASP A 143 -2.60 -17.87 4.98
C ASP A 143 -1.98 -17.97 6.37
N ALA A 144 -2.71 -18.52 7.33
CA ALA A 144 -2.25 -18.67 8.70
C ALA A 144 -1.09 -19.67 8.82
N ILE A 145 -1.11 -20.77 8.06
CA ILE A 145 -0.07 -21.80 8.15
C ILE A 145 1.19 -21.51 7.32
N GLN A 146 1.05 -20.88 6.15
CA GLN A 146 2.17 -20.61 5.24
C GLN A 146 2.70 -19.18 5.32
N ARG A 147 2.10 -18.33 6.16
CA ARG A 147 2.41 -16.89 6.27
C ARG A 147 2.39 -16.19 4.91
N ALA A 148 1.39 -16.51 4.10
CA ALA A 148 1.20 -16.01 2.75
C ALA A 148 -0.10 -15.18 2.64
N GLN A 149 -0.46 -14.79 1.42
CA GLN A 149 -1.62 -13.95 1.10
C GLN A 149 -2.53 -14.62 0.04
N PHE A 150 -2.74 -15.93 0.16
CA PHE A 150 -3.66 -16.75 -0.64
C PHE A 150 -5.06 -16.16 -0.74
N THR A 151 -5.57 -15.47 0.28
CA THR A 151 -6.87 -14.79 0.21
C THR A 151 -6.97 -13.83 -0.99
N TYR A 152 -5.87 -13.19 -1.37
CA TYR A 152 -5.82 -12.24 -2.49
C TYR A 152 -5.44 -12.87 -3.83
N TRP A 153 -5.11 -14.15 -3.83
CA TRP A 153 -4.62 -14.84 -5.02
C TRP A 153 -5.75 -15.56 -5.73
N THR A 154 -5.61 -15.66 -7.04
CA THR A 154 -6.46 -16.50 -7.87
C THR A 154 -6.26 -17.98 -7.54
N THR A 155 -7.20 -18.82 -7.98
CA THR A 155 -7.11 -20.28 -7.82
C THR A 155 -5.83 -20.84 -8.46
N TRP A 156 -5.42 -20.32 -9.63
CA TRP A 156 -4.20 -20.74 -10.32
C TRP A 156 -2.91 -20.32 -9.61
N GLU A 157 -2.85 -19.09 -9.10
CA GLU A 157 -1.72 -18.62 -8.29
C GLU A 157 -1.60 -19.42 -6.98
N THR A 158 -2.75 -19.72 -6.36
CA THR A 158 -2.82 -20.58 -5.17
C THR A 158 -2.23 -21.96 -5.44
N HIS A 159 -2.62 -22.59 -6.55
CA HIS A 159 -2.08 -23.89 -6.95
C HIS A 159 -0.55 -23.88 -7.13
N GLY A 160 -0.04 -22.92 -7.92
CA GLY A 160 1.39 -22.82 -8.21
C GLY A 160 2.23 -22.63 -6.94
N ARG A 161 1.70 -21.93 -5.94
CA ARG A 161 2.35 -21.80 -4.64
C ARG A 161 2.28 -23.07 -3.80
N LEU A 162 1.12 -23.72 -3.72
CA LEU A 162 0.93 -24.91 -2.89
C LEU A 162 1.80 -26.08 -3.34
N ALA A 163 2.02 -26.23 -4.65
CA ALA A 163 2.76 -27.34 -5.24
C ALA A 163 4.21 -27.53 -4.71
N GLY A 164 4.79 -26.51 -4.07
CA GLY A 164 6.13 -26.57 -3.45
C GLY A 164 6.17 -26.33 -1.94
N GLN A 165 5.01 -26.20 -1.28
CA GLN A 165 4.92 -25.82 0.15
C GLN A 165 4.20 -26.83 1.03
N VAL A 166 3.39 -27.70 0.42
CA VAL A 166 2.64 -28.74 1.11
C VAL A 166 2.74 -30.04 0.29
N PRO A 167 2.40 -31.20 0.87
CA PRO A 167 2.40 -32.46 0.13
C PRO A 167 1.56 -32.36 -1.15
N HIS A 168 2.11 -32.83 -2.27
CA HIS A 168 1.52 -32.69 -3.60
C HIS A 168 0.04 -33.11 -3.64
N ARG A 169 -0.29 -34.24 -3.02
CA ARG A 169 -1.68 -34.72 -2.91
C ARG A 169 -2.61 -33.70 -2.24
N LEU A 170 -2.18 -33.08 -1.14
CA LEU A 170 -3.00 -32.09 -0.42
C LEU A 170 -3.10 -30.77 -1.19
N ALA A 171 -2.04 -30.38 -1.91
CA ALA A 171 -2.07 -29.24 -2.82
C ALA A 171 -3.09 -29.44 -3.95
N GLU A 172 -3.10 -30.63 -4.57
CA GLU A 172 -4.05 -30.97 -5.63
C GLU A 172 -5.49 -31.00 -5.11
N GLU A 173 -5.75 -31.66 -3.98
CA GLU A 173 -7.11 -31.70 -3.40
C GLU A 173 -7.64 -30.31 -3.06
N ALA A 174 -6.81 -29.46 -2.43
CA ALA A 174 -7.16 -28.07 -2.16
C ALA A 174 -7.45 -27.31 -3.46
N THR A 175 -6.63 -27.50 -4.49
CA THR A 175 -6.79 -26.84 -5.79
C THR A 175 -8.08 -27.28 -6.48
N TRP A 176 -8.35 -28.58 -6.53
CA TRP A 176 -9.54 -29.12 -7.17
C TRP A 176 -10.82 -28.64 -6.49
N LEU A 177 -10.83 -28.55 -5.16
CA LEU A 177 -11.95 -27.98 -4.41
C LEU A 177 -12.19 -26.50 -4.77
N LEU A 178 -11.13 -25.70 -4.91
CA LEU A 178 -11.23 -24.30 -5.32
C LEU A 178 -11.77 -24.17 -6.75
N ILE A 179 -11.28 -25.00 -7.68
CA ILE A 179 -11.76 -25.03 -9.07
C ILE A 179 -13.25 -25.39 -9.14
N GLU A 180 -13.68 -26.37 -8.33
CA GLU A 180 -15.09 -26.76 -8.28
C GLU A 180 -15.98 -25.64 -7.75
N CYS A 181 -15.53 -24.93 -6.71
CA CYS A 181 -16.22 -23.73 -6.23
C CYS A 181 -16.35 -22.67 -7.34
N ASP A 182 -15.28 -22.46 -8.13
CA ASP A 182 -15.31 -21.50 -9.24
C ASP A 182 -16.28 -21.94 -10.35
N ARG A 183 -16.43 -23.25 -10.61
CA ARG A 183 -17.45 -23.77 -11.55
C ARG A 183 -18.88 -23.50 -11.07
N VAL A 184 -19.15 -23.67 -9.78
CA VAL A 184 -20.46 -23.36 -9.20
C VAL A 184 -20.74 -21.85 -9.27
N LYS A 185 -19.76 -21.00 -8.98
CA LYS A 185 -19.90 -19.53 -9.03
C LYS A 185 -20.07 -18.96 -10.42
N PHE A 186 -19.27 -19.44 -11.37
CA PHE A 186 -19.05 -18.76 -12.64
C PHE A 186 -19.49 -19.57 -13.85
N ALA A 187 -19.48 -20.91 -13.76
CA ALA A 187 -19.84 -21.79 -14.87
C ALA A 187 -21.29 -22.31 -14.79
N GLY A 188 -22.07 -21.87 -13.79
CA GLY A 188 -23.48 -22.24 -13.63
C GLY A 188 -23.69 -23.72 -13.26
N GLN A 189 -22.65 -24.38 -12.74
CA GLN A 189 -22.78 -25.76 -12.24
C GLN A 189 -23.76 -25.78 -11.06
N SER A 190 -24.71 -26.71 -11.09
CA SER A 190 -25.84 -26.74 -10.16
C SER A 190 -25.50 -27.25 -8.76
N GLY A 191 -24.27 -27.72 -8.50
CA GLY A 191 -23.86 -28.30 -7.22
C GLY A 191 -22.47 -28.94 -7.28
N PHE A 192 -22.13 -29.68 -6.24
CA PHE A 192 -20.84 -30.35 -6.06
C PHE A 192 -20.96 -31.86 -6.36
N ALA A 193 -19.87 -32.50 -6.76
CA ALA A 193 -19.85 -33.93 -7.02
C ALA A 193 -19.94 -34.76 -5.74
N ASP A 194 -19.20 -34.34 -4.71
CA ASP A 194 -19.17 -34.90 -3.36
C ASP A 194 -19.45 -33.79 -2.33
N ASP A 195 -19.59 -34.14 -1.04
CA ASP A 195 -19.73 -33.13 0.01
C ASP A 195 -18.47 -32.23 0.07
N PRO A 196 -18.59 -30.94 -0.29
CA PRO A 196 -17.44 -30.06 -0.40
C PRO A 196 -16.92 -29.61 0.98
N ILE A 197 -17.74 -29.68 2.03
CA ILE A 197 -17.34 -29.38 3.40
C ILE A 197 -16.47 -30.52 3.93
N ASP A 198 -16.88 -31.77 3.72
CA ASP A 198 -16.10 -32.94 4.15
C ASP A 198 -14.75 -33.01 3.42
N ARG A 199 -14.71 -32.64 2.14
CA ARG A 199 -13.47 -32.51 1.38
C ARG A 199 -12.56 -31.40 1.93
N ALA A 200 -13.12 -30.23 2.24
CA ALA A 200 -12.36 -29.14 2.87
C ALA A 200 -11.79 -29.56 4.23
N GLU A 201 -12.59 -30.24 5.05
CA GLU A 201 -12.20 -30.77 6.35
C GLU A 201 -11.06 -31.80 6.21
N ALA A 202 -11.17 -32.72 5.25
CA ALA A 202 -10.14 -33.72 4.98
C ALA A 202 -8.80 -33.08 4.57
N VAL A 203 -8.83 -32.02 3.75
CA VAL A 203 -7.64 -31.24 3.38
C VAL A 203 -7.02 -30.57 4.60
N ILE A 204 -7.82 -29.87 5.41
CA ILE A 204 -7.34 -29.17 6.61
C ILE A 204 -6.70 -30.17 7.59
N ARG A 205 -7.39 -31.28 7.89
CA ARG A 205 -6.87 -32.32 8.80
C ARG A 205 -5.63 -33.01 8.23
N GLY A 206 -5.58 -33.21 6.91
CA GLY A 206 -4.40 -33.71 6.21
C GLY A 206 -3.18 -32.81 6.42
N LEU A 207 -3.38 -31.49 6.26
CA LEU A 207 -2.32 -30.50 6.48
C LEU A 207 -1.89 -30.43 7.95
N VAL A 208 -2.81 -30.52 8.90
CA VAL A 208 -2.47 -30.56 10.33
C VAL A 208 -1.58 -31.76 10.65
N ARG A 209 -1.92 -32.96 10.17
CA ARG A 209 -1.11 -34.16 10.39
C ARG A 209 0.30 -34.01 9.81
N TRP A 210 0.39 -33.53 8.57
CA TRP A 210 1.69 -33.26 7.94
C TRP A 210 2.53 -32.26 8.75
N GLN A 211 1.94 -31.18 9.26
CA GLN A 211 2.65 -30.21 10.11
C GLN A 211 3.15 -30.84 11.42
N GLN A 212 2.38 -31.74 12.01
CA GLN A 212 2.79 -32.46 13.23
C GLN A 212 3.93 -33.45 12.97
N GLU A 213 3.93 -34.08 11.78
CA GLU A 213 4.99 -34.99 11.34
C GLU A 213 6.30 -34.23 11.03
N GLU A 214 6.21 -33.06 10.36
CA GLU A 214 7.39 -32.21 10.10
C GLU A 214 7.94 -31.54 11.36
N ALA A 215 7.10 -31.30 12.36
CA ALA A 215 7.49 -30.66 13.61
C ALA A 215 8.16 -31.61 14.61
N GLY A 216 8.40 -32.88 14.28
CA GLY A 216 8.91 -33.88 15.23
C GLY A 216 10.33 -34.39 14.95
N PRO A 217 11.14 -34.73 15.98
CA PRO A 217 11.02 -34.37 17.41
C PRO A 217 11.77 -33.08 17.81
#